data_AF-A0A7M7PMV7-F1
#
_entry.id   AF-A0A7M7PMV7-F1
#
_cell.length_a   1.000
_cell.length_b   1.000
_cell.length_c   1.000
_cell.angle_alpha   90.00
_cell.angle_beta   90.00
_cell.angle_gamma   90.00
#
_symmetry.space_group_name_H-M   'P 1'
#
loop_
_entity.id
_entity.type
_entity.pdbx_description
1 polymer ?
#
loop_
_entity_poly.entity_id
_entity_poly.type
_entity_poly.pdbx_seq_one_letter_code
_entity_poly.pdbx_strand_id
1 'polypeptide(L)'
;MAVSASMPMQCVRVVKSATCGRSLVFTSEFARGHCILEDLPYAYTLHDNKKGLFCDFCLKQCSTLKKCTRCNYVSYCNKSCQQEDWARCHKQDCKTLKRLHPMPYPYLVQLHYHIFQKQRRSPPCTQDDEDCFPTIIDHLESHHDKLSDTRRDEFETLLIVLKHIYNWAGDVLPEPSSLLKIFGATLCNGFSIMDDDLIGIADGIYLRASMLNHSCDPNCVVVFDGRKLQLRAIKDVREGEECTISYVDVSEPAKERQAELKERYHFTCKCVKCIEEINSLGPDDDLDKELRSRLKKTWEQIEVEVESHNILCRH
;
A
#
# COMPACT_ATOMS: atom_id res chain seq x y z
N MET A 1 -42.43 -1.59 18.06
CA MET A 1 -41.15 -1.54 18.78
C MET A 1 -40.04 -1.46 17.74
N ALA A 2 -39.50 -0.26 17.52
CA ALA A 2 -38.40 -0.06 16.60
C ALA A 2 -37.13 -0.56 17.29
N VAL A 3 -36.51 -1.61 16.73
CA VAL A 3 -35.16 -2.01 17.10
C VAL A 3 -34.26 -0.86 16.65
N SER A 4 -33.74 -0.11 17.62
CA SER A 4 -32.68 0.86 17.38
C SER A 4 -31.52 0.09 16.77
N ALA A 5 -31.26 0.30 15.48
CA ALA A 5 -30.00 -0.09 14.88
C ALA A 5 -28.95 0.82 15.52
N SER A 6 -28.36 0.38 16.63
CA SER A 6 -27.16 1.01 17.18
C SER A 6 -26.16 1.07 16.04
N MET A 7 -25.74 2.29 15.63
CA MET A 7 -24.60 2.42 14.73
C MET A 7 -23.47 1.58 15.34
N PRO A 8 -22.81 0.71 14.55
CA PRO A 8 -21.77 -0.16 15.09
C PRO A 8 -20.76 0.74 15.82
N MET A 9 -20.49 0.45 17.09
CA MET A 9 -19.53 1.23 17.86
C MET A 9 -18.21 1.24 17.10
N GLN A 10 -17.76 2.45 16.76
CA GLN A 10 -16.54 2.61 15.99
C GLN A 10 -15.38 2.29 16.94
N CYS A 11 -14.74 1.13 16.74
CA CYS A 11 -13.66 0.66 17.62
C CYS A 11 -12.37 1.48 17.47
N VAL A 12 -12.29 2.30 16.42
CA VAL A 12 -11.16 3.17 16.10
C VAL A 12 -11.63 4.55 15.66
N ARG A 13 -10.79 5.55 15.88
CA ARG A 13 -10.95 6.91 15.35
C ARG A 13 -9.66 7.40 14.72
N VAL A 14 -9.77 8.31 13.76
CA VAL A 14 -8.60 8.98 13.16
C VAL A 14 -8.07 10.01 14.14
N VAL A 15 -6.75 10.12 14.23
CA VAL A 15 -6.05 11.19 14.96
C VAL A 15 -4.87 11.68 14.15
N LYS A 16 -4.46 12.92 14.43
CA LYS A 16 -3.20 13.47 13.95
C LYS A 16 -2.10 13.23 14.97
N SER A 17 -1.08 12.50 14.55
CA SER A 17 0.19 12.33 15.25
C SER A 17 1.20 13.39 14.79
N ALA A 18 1.97 13.90 15.74
CA ALA A 18 3.04 14.87 15.45
C ALA A 18 4.19 14.26 14.62
N THR A 19 4.34 12.93 14.59
CA THR A 19 5.51 12.25 14.02
C THR A 19 5.20 11.39 12.80
N CYS A 20 3.97 10.91 12.64
CA CYS A 20 3.58 10.00 11.55
C CYS A 20 2.37 10.48 10.72
N GLY A 21 1.92 11.73 10.88
CA GLY A 21 0.77 12.24 10.13
C GLY A 21 -0.54 11.73 10.72
N ARG A 22 -1.44 11.16 9.91
CA ARG A 22 -2.68 10.56 10.43
C ARG A 22 -2.42 9.15 10.94
N SER A 23 -3.16 8.74 11.96
CA SER A 23 -3.17 7.38 12.48
C SER A 23 -4.55 6.96 12.96
N LEU A 24 -4.72 5.67 13.22
CA LEU A 24 -5.87 5.15 13.94
C LEU A 24 -5.49 4.86 15.39
N VAL A 25 -6.37 5.22 16.32
CA VAL A 25 -6.28 4.83 17.73
C VAL A 25 -7.54 4.09 18.16
N PHE A 26 -7.41 3.16 19.11
CA PHE A 26 -8.56 2.47 19.67
C PHE A 26 -9.42 3.42 20.51
N THR A 27 -10.74 3.26 20.41
CA THR A 27 -11.72 4.07 21.18
C THR A 27 -12.09 3.45 22.52
N SER A 28 -11.64 2.23 22.79
CA SER A 28 -11.85 1.51 24.04
C SER A 28 -10.80 0.40 24.18
N GLU A 29 -10.89 -0.38 25.25
CA GLU A 29 -10.14 -1.62 25.39
C GLU A 29 -10.78 -2.75 24.56
N PHE A 30 -9.93 -3.55 23.92
CA PHE A 30 -10.39 -4.72 23.17
C PHE A 30 -9.48 -5.92 23.45
N ALA A 31 -10.09 -7.09 23.63
CA ALA A 31 -9.36 -8.34 23.75
C ALA A 31 -8.81 -8.79 22.39
N ARG A 32 -7.76 -9.60 22.41
CA ARG A 32 -7.23 -10.27 21.21
C ARG A 32 -8.35 -11.01 20.45
N GLY A 33 -8.25 -11.02 19.13
CA GLY A 33 -9.21 -11.63 18.21
C GLY A 33 -10.42 -10.76 17.86
N HIS A 34 -10.65 -9.66 18.58
CA HIS A 34 -11.76 -8.74 18.29
C HIS A 34 -11.62 -8.13 16.89
N CYS A 35 -12.74 -7.98 16.18
CA CYS A 35 -12.78 -7.34 14.86
C CYS A 35 -12.89 -5.83 15.05
N ILE A 36 -11.81 -5.11 14.75
CA ILE A 36 -11.65 -3.68 15.01
C ILE A 36 -12.25 -2.83 13.90
N LEU A 37 -12.09 -3.27 12.65
CA LEU A 37 -12.51 -2.52 11.47
C LEU A 37 -12.90 -3.49 10.37
N GLU A 38 -14.03 -3.23 9.71
CA GLU A 38 -14.33 -3.80 8.39
C GLU A 38 -14.30 -2.70 7.35
N ASP A 39 -13.70 -3.00 6.20
CA ASP A 39 -13.65 -2.07 5.07
C ASP A 39 -13.89 -2.79 3.74
N LEU A 40 -14.48 -2.08 2.78
CA LEU A 40 -14.67 -2.54 1.42
C LEU A 40 -13.77 -1.71 0.50
N PRO A 41 -13.20 -2.31 -0.56
CA PRO A 41 -12.23 -1.64 -1.39
C PRO A 41 -12.89 -0.49 -2.14
N TYR A 42 -12.23 0.66 -2.13
CA TYR A 42 -12.55 1.78 -2.99
C TYR A 42 -12.43 1.38 -4.46
N ALA A 43 -11.34 0.72 -4.81
CA ALA A 43 -11.10 0.08 -6.10
C ALA A 43 -10.23 -1.16 -5.87
N TYR A 44 -10.37 -2.15 -6.73
CA TYR A 44 -9.54 -3.35 -6.74
C TYR A 44 -9.56 -3.98 -8.13
N THR A 45 -8.54 -4.79 -8.41
CA THR A 45 -8.46 -5.61 -9.61
C THR A 45 -7.79 -6.93 -9.29
N LEU A 46 -8.40 -8.03 -9.73
CA LEU A 46 -7.81 -9.37 -9.70
C LEU A 46 -6.56 -9.45 -10.58
N HIS A 47 -5.52 -10.15 -10.11
CA HIS A 47 -4.32 -10.43 -10.90
C HIS A 47 -4.64 -11.21 -12.17
N ASP A 48 -3.89 -10.95 -13.24
CA ASP A 48 -4.17 -11.50 -14.57
C ASP A 48 -4.13 -13.03 -14.59
N ASN A 49 -3.22 -13.65 -13.85
CA ASN A 49 -3.09 -15.11 -13.71
C ASN A 49 -4.18 -15.76 -12.85
N LYS A 50 -5.05 -14.97 -12.20
CA LYS A 50 -6.18 -15.47 -11.39
C LYS A 50 -7.53 -15.33 -12.11
N LYS A 51 -7.57 -14.63 -13.25
CA LYS A 51 -8.78 -14.47 -14.08
C LYS A 51 -9.33 -15.83 -14.51
N GLY A 52 -10.63 -16.04 -14.32
CA GLY A 52 -11.28 -17.32 -14.64
C GLY A 52 -11.07 -18.43 -13.61
N LEU A 53 -10.32 -18.18 -12.53
CA LEU A 53 -10.24 -19.04 -11.35
C LEU A 53 -11.01 -18.45 -10.15
N PHE A 54 -11.01 -17.12 -10.05
CA PHE A 54 -11.72 -16.37 -9.02
C PHE A 54 -12.82 -15.50 -9.64
N CYS A 55 -13.87 -15.24 -8.86
CA CYS A 55 -14.89 -14.29 -9.26
C CYS A 55 -14.34 -12.86 -9.29
N ASP A 56 -14.48 -12.15 -10.41
CA ASP A 56 -14.04 -10.76 -10.57
C ASP A 56 -14.74 -9.76 -9.63
N PHE A 57 -15.89 -10.15 -9.06
CA PHE A 57 -16.59 -9.36 -8.07
C PHE A 57 -16.20 -9.73 -6.64
N CYS A 58 -16.62 -10.89 -6.15
CA CYS A 58 -16.46 -11.21 -4.73
C CYS A 58 -15.05 -11.69 -4.35
N LEU A 59 -14.17 -11.91 -5.33
CA LEU A 59 -12.81 -12.45 -5.17
C LEU A 59 -12.75 -13.83 -4.52
N LYS A 60 -13.86 -14.57 -4.46
CA LYS A 60 -13.88 -15.95 -4.00
C LYS A 60 -13.61 -16.91 -5.15
N GLN A 61 -12.84 -17.96 -4.87
CA GLN A 61 -12.64 -19.05 -5.81
C GLN A 61 -13.97 -19.79 -6.03
N CYS A 62 -14.22 -20.23 -7.26
CA CYS A 62 -15.43 -20.94 -7.60
C CYS A 62 -15.14 -22.01 -8.64
N SER A 63 -15.66 -23.22 -8.45
CA SER A 63 -15.46 -24.35 -9.37
C SER A 63 -16.06 -24.10 -10.75
N THR A 64 -17.10 -23.27 -10.83
CA THR A 64 -17.76 -22.93 -12.10
C THR A 64 -18.06 -21.44 -12.17
N LEU A 65 -17.28 -20.72 -12.97
CA LEU A 65 -17.48 -19.30 -13.22
C LEU A 65 -18.21 -19.05 -14.55
N LYS A 66 -19.07 -18.03 -14.55
CA LYS A 66 -19.83 -17.59 -15.72
C LYS A 66 -19.23 -16.30 -16.27
N LYS A 67 -18.71 -16.35 -17.49
CA LYS A 67 -18.19 -15.16 -18.18
C LYS A 67 -19.30 -14.18 -18.52
N CYS A 68 -19.00 -12.89 -18.43
CA CYS A 68 -19.85 -11.86 -19.02
C CYS A 68 -19.96 -12.10 -20.53
N THR A 69 -21.17 -12.36 -21.02
CA THR A 69 -21.42 -12.68 -22.44
C THR A 69 -21.11 -11.53 -23.40
N ARG A 70 -20.97 -10.30 -22.90
CA ARG A 70 -20.69 -9.12 -23.71
C ARG A 70 -19.21 -8.88 -23.94
N CYS A 71 -18.39 -8.88 -22.89
CA CYS A 71 -16.94 -8.66 -23.01
C CYS A 71 -16.11 -9.93 -23.06
N ASN A 72 -16.65 -11.07 -22.60
CA ASN A 72 -15.97 -12.35 -22.47
C ASN A 72 -14.67 -12.32 -21.62
N TYR A 73 -14.49 -11.28 -20.80
CA TYR A 73 -13.28 -11.05 -20.02
C TYR A 73 -13.45 -11.35 -18.52
N VAL A 74 -14.44 -10.73 -17.88
CA VAL A 74 -14.74 -10.93 -16.46
C VAL A 74 -15.67 -12.13 -16.25
N SER A 75 -15.52 -12.78 -15.10
CA SER A 75 -16.21 -14.02 -14.74
C SER A 75 -16.79 -13.94 -13.33
N TYR A 76 -17.99 -14.51 -13.14
CA TYR A 76 -18.74 -14.41 -11.89
C TYR A 76 -19.19 -15.77 -11.39
N CYS A 77 -19.24 -15.96 -10.08
CA CYS A 77 -19.79 -17.18 -9.48
C CYS A 77 -21.30 -17.31 -9.71
N ASN A 78 -22.03 -16.18 -9.76
CA ASN A 78 -23.47 -16.16 -9.96
C ASN A 78 -23.98 -14.82 -10.50
N LYS A 79 -25.29 -14.76 -10.77
CA LYS A 79 -25.98 -13.57 -11.29
C LYS A 79 -25.95 -12.38 -10.33
N SER A 80 -25.95 -12.60 -9.01
CA SER A 80 -25.85 -11.51 -8.02
C SER A 80 -24.53 -10.78 -8.17
N CYS A 81 -23.41 -11.51 -8.17
CA CYS A 81 -22.08 -10.94 -8.37
C CYS A 81 -21.96 -10.18 -9.69
N GLN A 82 -22.54 -10.70 -10.77
CA GLN A 82 -22.57 -9.98 -12.04
C GLN A 82 -23.37 -8.66 -11.96
N GLN A 83 -24.52 -8.66 -11.30
CA GLN A 83 -25.38 -7.48 -11.17
C GLN A 83 -24.75 -6.41 -10.29
N GLU A 84 -24.15 -6.80 -9.17
CA GLU A 84 -23.49 -5.88 -8.25
C GLU A 84 -22.23 -5.27 -8.89
N ASP A 85 -21.43 -6.07 -9.60
CA ASP A 85 -20.26 -5.55 -10.32
C ASP A 85 -20.65 -4.63 -11.49
N TRP A 86 -21.76 -4.94 -12.17
CA TRP A 86 -22.35 -4.09 -13.21
C TRP A 86 -22.74 -2.72 -12.66
N ALA A 87 -23.36 -2.68 -11.47
CA ALA A 87 -23.70 -1.43 -10.79
C ALA A 87 -22.46 -0.68 -10.30
N ARG A 88 -21.43 -1.40 -9.84
CA ARG A 88 -20.18 -0.84 -9.33
C ARG A 88 -19.36 -0.15 -10.42
N CYS A 89 -18.91 -0.89 -11.44
CA CYS A 89 -18.07 -0.32 -12.52
C CYS A 89 -18.15 -1.05 -13.86
N HIS A 90 -18.52 -2.34 -13.88
CA HIS A 90 -18.39 -3.14 -15.08
C HIS A 90 -19.27 -2.64 -16.25
N LYS A 91 -20.42 -2.01 -15.98
CA LYS A 91 -21.27 -1.44 -17.04
C LYS A 91 -20.50 -0.52 -17.98
N GLN A 92 -19.62 0.31 -17.42
CA GLN A 92 -18.83 1.29 -18.15
C GLN A 92 -17.62 0.65 -18.81
N ASP A 93 -16.97 -0.28 -18.11
CA ASP A 93 -15.72 -0.89 -18.57
C ASP A 93 -15.99 -2.00 -19.60
N CYS A 94 -17.18 -2.59 -19.60
CA CYS A 94 -17.52 -3.75 -20.44
C CYS A 94 -17.30 -3.49 -21.94
N LYS A 95 -17.60 -2.27 -22.43
CA LYS A 95 -17.38 -1.92 -23.84
C LYS A 95 -15.90 -1.85 -24.16
N THR A 96 -15.11 -1.23 -23.29
CA THR A 96 -13.65 -1.09 -23.41
C THR A 96 -12.99 -2.47 -23.35
N LEU A 97 -13.32 -3.28 -22.34
CA LEU A 97 -12.84 -4.65 -22.19
C LEU A 97 -13.18 -5.55 -23.38
N LYS A 98 -14.40 -5.43 -23.94
CA LYS A 98 -14.80 -6.18 -25.14
C LYS A 98 -13.87 -5.91 -26.33
N ARG A 99 -13.51 -4.63 -26.53
CA ARG A 99 -12.68 -4.21 -27.67
C ARG A 99 -11.21 -4.62 -27.52
N LEU A 100 -10.75 -4.75 -26.28
CA LEU A 100 -9.36 -5.09 -25.97
C LEU A 100 -9.11 -6.60 -25.89
N HIS A 101 -10.15 -7.42 -25.74
CA HIS A 101 -10.03 -8.88 -25.77
C HIS A 101 -9.47 -9.36 -27.13
N PRO A 102 -8.48 -10.28 -27.17
CA PRO A 102 -7.97 -11.11 -26.07
C PRO A 102 -6.73 -10.55 -25.34
N MET A 103 -6.33 -9.31 -25.60
CA MET A 103 -5.14 -8.67 -25.05
C MET A 103 -5.52 -7.66 -23.95
N PRO A 104 -5.92 -8.12 -22.75
CA PRO A 104 -6.10 -7.21 -21.63
C PRO A 104 -4.76 -6.59 -21.24
N TYR A 105 -4.84 -5.37 -20.71
CA TYR A 105 -3.72 -4.68 -20.12
C TYR A 105 -3.47 -5.19 -18.69
N PRO A 106 -2.23 -5.04 -18.17
CA PRO A 106 -1.88 -5.50 -16.83
C PRO A 106 -2.86 -5.04 -15.76
N TYR A 107 -3.09 -5.87 -14.75
CA TYR A 107 -4.04 -5.59 -13.67
C TYR A 107 -3.85 -4.20 -13.01
N LEU A 108 -2.60 -3.70 -12.90
CA LEU A 108 -2.31 -2.37 -12.36
C LEU A 108 -2.93 -1.24 -13.19
N VAL A 109 -2.87 -1.36 -14.51
CA VAL A 109 -3.47 -0.39 -15.41
C VAL A 109 -5.02 -0.44 -15.27
N GLN A 110 -5.61 -1.62 -15.03
CA GLN A 110 -7.05 -1.78 -14.72
C GLN A 110 -7.43 -1.12 -13.40
N LEU A 111 -6.63 -1.31 -12.35
CA LEU A 111 -6.86 -0.69 -11.06
C LEU A 111 -6.88 0.84 -11.18
N HIS A 112 -5.87 1.42 -11.85
CA HIS A 112 -5.79 2.86 -12.08
C HIS A 112 -6.97 3.37 -12.91
N TYR A 113 -7.32 2.68 -14.00
CA TYR A 113 -8.50 3.03 -14.79
C TYR A 113 -9.78 3.04 -13.95
N HIS A 114 -10.00 2.03 -13.09
CA HIS A 114 -11.16 1.98 -12.19
C HIS A 114 -11.17 3.14 -11.19
N ILE A 115 -10.01 3.49 -10.61
CA ILE A 115 -9.88 4.63 -9.68
C ILE A 115 -10.31 5.93 -10.36
N PHE A 116 -9.77 6.23 -11.54
CA PHE A 116 -10.10 7.47 -12.26
C PHE A 116 -11.57 7.52 -12.70
N GLN A 117 -12.11 6.40 -13.18
CA GLN A 117 -13.52 6.33 -13.55
C GLN A 117 -14.44 6.52 -12.34
N LYS A 118 -14.01 6.09 -11.14
CA LYS A 118 -14.76 6.32 -9.90
C LYS A 118 -14.70 7.79 -9.48
N GLN A 119 -13.53 8.43 -9.50
CA GLN A 119 -13.36 9.87 -9.21
C GLN A 119 -14.19 10.76 -10.16
N ARG A 120 -14.35 10.38 -11.43
CA ARG A 120 -15.19 11.13 -12.38
C ARG A 120 -16.68 11.12 -12.03
N ARG A 121 -17.17 10.03 -11.44
CA ARG A 121 -18.59 9.88 -11.07
C ARG A 121 -18.93 10.56 -9.76
N SER A 122 -17.95 10.58 -8.86
CA SER A 122 -18.06 11.20 -7.54
C SER A 122 -16.85 12.11 -7.39
N PRO A 123 -16.96 13.36 -7.89
CA PRO A 123 -15.85 14.31 -7.85
C PRO A 123 -15.30 14.41 -6.43
N PRO A 124 -13.97 14.57 -6.29
CA PRO A 124 -13.33 14.80 -5.01
C PRO A 124 -14.09 15.81 -4.15
N CYS A 125 -14.46 15.44 -2.92
CA CYS A 125 -14.76 16.44 -1.92
C CYS A 125 -13.48 17.22 -1.68
N THR A 126 -13.47 18.54 -1.89
CA THR A 126 -12.27 19.37 -1.71
C THR A 126 -11.98 19.68 -0.24
N GLN A 127 -12.86 19.27 0.67
CA GLN A 127 -12.66 19.37 2.11
C GLN A 127 -12.05 18.06 2.60
N ASP A 128 -10.73 18.09 2.84
CA ASP A 128 -10.06 17.06 3.63
C ASP A 128 -10.27 17.41 5.11
N ASP A 129 -11.13 16.63 5.76
CA ASP A 129 -11.28 16.68 7.21
C ASP A 129 -10.27 15.68 7.79
N GLU A 130 -9.13 16.21 8.24
CA GLU A 130 -8.00 15.40 8.72
C GLU A 130 -8.36 14.51 9.92
N ASP A 131 -9.43 14.84 10.64
CA ASP A 131 -9.93 14.07 11.80
C ASP A 131 -10.96 13.00 11.39
N CYS A 132 -11.29 12.90 10.10
CA CYS A 132 -12.22 11.93 9.53
C CYS A 132 -11.50 10.88 8.67
N PHE A 133 -12.21 9.79 8.40
CA PHE A 133 -11.75 8.82 7.40
C PHE A 133 -11.74 9.43 6.00
N PRO A 134 -10.71 9.17 5.18
CA PRO A 134 -10.68 9.66 3.82
C PRO A 134 -11.83 9.04 3.02
N THR A 135 -12.47 9.87 2.20
CA THR A 135 -13.61 9.45 1.35
C THR A 135 -13.21 9.26 -0.12
N ILE A 136 -12.02 9.73 -0.47
CA ILE A 136 -11.41 9.65 -1.80
C ILE A 136 -9.91 9.37 -1.69
N ILE A 137 -9.35 8.83 -2.77
CA ILE A 137 -7.92 8.48 -2.83
C ILE A 137 -7.00 9.71 -2.84
N ASP A 138 -7.47 10.89 -3.26
CA ASP A 138 -6.67 12.12 -3.30
C ASP A 138 -6.21 12.59 -1.92
N HIS A 139 -6.90 12.15 -0.87
CA HIS A 139 -6.57 12.45 0.52
C HIS A 139 -5.55 11.46 1.07
N LEU A 140 -5.19 10.38 0.37
CA LEU A 140 -4.16 9.45 0.84
C LEU A 140 -2.75 10.03 0.61
N GLU A 141 -1.83 9.64 1.48
CA GLU A 141 -0.41 9.96 1.28
C GLU A 141 0.09 9.25 0.02
N SER A 142 0.87 9.95 -0.80
CA SER A 142 1.31 9.45 -2.10
C SER A 142 2.81 9.47 -2.27
N HIS A 143 3.52 10.33 -1.53
CA HIS A 143 4.96 10.53 -1.67
C HIS A 143 5.47 10.58 -3.12
N HIS A 144 4.62 11.06 -4.04
CA HIS A 144 4.86 10.98 -5.47
C HIS A 144 6.03 11.88 -5.91
N ASP A 145 6.32 12.91 -5.11
CA ASP A 145 7.49 13.78 -5.19
C ASP A 145 8.81 13.07 -4.85
N LYS A 146 8.75 11.99 -4.06
CA LYS A 146 9.92 11.24 -3.55
C LYS A 146 10.17 9.93 -4.30
N LEU A 147 9.41 9.61 -5.34
CA LEU A 147 9.61 8.39 -6.12
C LEU A 147 11.01 8.32 -6.71
N SER A 148 11.61 7.14 -6.68
CA SER A 148 12.88 6.85 -7.35
C SER A 148 12.72 6.87 -8.87
N ASP A 149 13.83 6.98 -9.60
CA ASP A 149 13.80 7.00 -11.07
C ASP A 149 13.21 5.71 -11.64
N THR A 150 13.51 4.55 -11.05
CA THR A 150 12.87 3.27 -11.42
C THR A 150 11.34 3.31 -11.30
N ARG A 151 10.80 3.91 -10.23
CA ARG A 151 9.34 4.05 -10.07
C ARG A 151 8.74 5.07 -11.03
N ARG A 152 9.50 6.10 -11.43
CA ARG A 152 9.09 7.04 -12.47
C ARG A 152 9.03 6.36 -13.84
N ASP A 153 10.00 5.51 -14.17
CA ASP A 153 9.99 4.71 -15.42
C ASP A 153 8.77 3.76 -15.48
N GLU A 154 8.44 3.11 -14.35
CA GLU A 154 7.22 2.30 -14.22
C GLU A 154 5.96 3.14 -14.46
N PHE A 155 5.91 4.35 -13.89
CA PHE A 155 4.81 5.28 -14.10
C PHE A 155 4.67 5.73 -15.57
N GLU A 156 5.78 6.03 -16.24
CA GLU A 156 5.75 6.40 -17.68
C GLU A 156 5.19 5.27 -18.53
N THR A 157 5.58 4.03 -18.23
CA THR A 157 5.04 2.84 -18.90
C THR A 157 3.53 2.73 -18.69
N LEU A 158 3.07 2.88 -17.44
CA LEU A 158 1.64 2.93 -17.09
C LEU A 158 0.90 4.05 -17.86
N LEU A 159 1.50 5.24 -17.92
CA LEU A 159 0.93 6.41 -18.60
C LEU A 159 0.72 6.18 -20.09
N ILE A 160 1.68 5.55 -20.78
CA ILE A 160 1.57 5.21 -22.20
C ILE A 160 0.37 4.28 -22.43
N VAL A 161 0.24 3.23 -21.62
CA VAL A 161 -0.87 2.27 -21.76
C VAL A 161 -2.21 2.94 -21.45
N LEU A 162 -2.29 3.76 -20.41
CA LEU A 162 -3.50 4.53 -20.09
C LEU A 162 -3.88 5.46 -21.26
N LYS A 163 -2.92 6.20 -21.83
CA LYS A 163 -3.19 7.07 -22.98
C LYS A 163 -3.81 6.31 -24.15
N HIS A 164 -3.33 5.10 -24.43
CA HIS A 164 -3.96 4.23 -25.41
C HIS A 164 -5.40 3.87 -25.01
N ILE A 165 -5.63 3.38 -23.80
CA ILE A 165 -6.97 2.99 -23.33
C ILE A 165 -7.97 4.14 -23.43
N TYR A 166 -7.60 5.34 -22.98
CA TYR A 166 -8.46 6.52 -23.02
C TYR A 166 -8.80 6.94 -24.44
N ASN A 167 -7.80 6.97 -25.34
CA ASN A 167 -8.03 7.25 -26.76
C ASN A 167 -9.02 6.23 -27.40
N TRP A 168 -8.87 4.95 -27.06
CA TRP A 168 -9.75 3.89 -27.54
C TRP A 168 -11.16 3.91 -26.94
N ALA A 169 -11.27 4.34 -25.68
CA ALA A 169 -12.55 4.55 -25.01
C ALA A 169 -13.31 5.76 -25.56
N GLY A 170 -12.58 6.71 -26.18
CA GLY A 170 -13.12 8.03 -26.55
C GLY A 170 -13.25 8.94 -25.33
N ASP A 171 -12.46 8.69 -24.29
CA ASP A 171 -12.44 9.46 -23.05
C ASP A 171 -11.21 10.38 -23.02
N VAL A 172 -11.31 11.51 -22.32
CA VAL A 172 -10.17 12.41 -22.09
C VAL A 172 -9.27 11.77 -21.03
N LEU A 173 -7.95 11.75 -21.21
CA LEU A 173 -7.01 11.30 -20.16
C LEU A 173 -6.86 12.37 -19.07
N PRO A 174 -6.82 12.02 -17.77
CA PRO A 174 -6.48 12.98 -16.71
C PRO A 174 -5.08 13.59 -16.87
N GLU A 175 -4.83 14.71 -16.19
CA GLU A 175 -3.51 15.36 -16.21
C GLU A 175 -2.42 14.43 -15.66
N PRO A 176 -1.23 14.34 -16.29
CA PRO A 176 -0.14 13.49 -15.81
C PRO A 176 0.26 13.68 -14.35
N SER A 177 0.21 14.92 -13.82
CA SER A 177 0.50 15.20 -12.41
C SER A 177 -0.49 14.51 -11.46
N SER A 178 -1.78 14.55 -11.81
CA SER A 178 -2.84 13.85 -11.07
C SER A 178 -2.67 12.33 -11.18
N LEU A 179 -2.29 11.82 -12.36
CA LEU A 179 -2.01 10.40 -12.56
C LEU A 179 -0.83 9.94 -11.69
N LEU A 180 0.24 10.74 -11.62
CA LEU A 180 1.43 10.47 -10.82
C LEU A 180 1.12 10.45 -9.32
N LYS A 181 0.28 11.40 -8.85
CA LYS A 181 -0.19 11.42 -7.46
C LYS A 181 -0.96 10.14 -7.10
N ILE A 182 -1.88 9.70 -7.96
CA ILE A 182 -2.64 8.45 -7.74
C ILE A 182 -1.77 7.21 -7.82
N PHE A 183 -0.76 7.21 -8.70
CA PHE A 183 0.23 6.13 -8.77
C PHE A 183 1.00 6.02 -7.45
N GLY A 184 1.54 7.13 -6.94
CA GLY A 184 2.18 7.16 -5.63
C GLY A 184 1.25 6.71 -4.49
N ALA A 185 0.00 7.19 -4.47
CA ALA A 185 -0.99 6.75 -3.49
C ALA A 185 -1.26 5.24 -3.58
N THR A 186 -1.28 4.67 -4.78
CA THR A 186 -1.47 3.22 -4.96
C THR A 186 -0.27 2.43 -4.44
N LEU A 187 0.95 2.93 -4.61
CA LEU A 187 2.16 2.31 -4.06
C LEU A 187 2.20 2.35 -2.53
N CYS A 188 1.81 3.48 -1.91
CA CYS A 188 1.87 3.64 -0.46
C CYS A 188 0.69 3.03 0.30
N ASN A 189 -0.46 2.84 -0.35
CA ASN A 189 -1.71 2.47 0.33
C ASN A 189 -2.38 1.22 -0.26
N GLY A 190 -1.74 0.58 -1.25
CA GLY A 190 -2.20 -0.65 -1.88
C GLY A 190 -2.15 -1.83 -0.92
N PHE A 191 -3.22 -2.61 -0.90
CA PHE A 191 -3.30 -3.88 -0.19
C PHE A 191 -3.32 -5.03 -1.19
N SER A 192 -2.39 -5.97 -1.02
CA SER A 192 -2.47 -7.28 -1.66
C SER A 192 -3.58 -8.08 -0.97
N ILE A 193 -4.68 -8.31 -1.69
CA ILE A 193 -5.83 -9.08 -1.23
C ILE A 193 -5.48 -10.55 -1.40
N MET A 194 -5.55 -11.30 -0.30
CA MET A 194 -5.15 -12.70 -0.24
C MET A 194 -6.36 -13.64 -0.20
N ASP A 195 -6.17 -14.86 -0.68
CA ASP A 195 -7.11 -15.97 -0.47
C ASP A 195 -6.86 -16.69 0.87
N ASP A 196 -7.60 -17.77 1.11
CA ASP A 196 -7.53 -18.56 2.36
C ASP A 196 -6.15 -19.25 2.55
N ASP A 197 -5.38 -19.40 1.47
CA ASP A 197 -4.02 -19.97 1.46
C ASP A 197 -2.94 -18.87 1.60
N LEU A 198 -3.34 -17.62 1.90
CA LEU A 198 -2.46 -16.45 2.01
C LEU A 198 -1.73 -16.10 0.71
N ILE A 199 -2.28 -16.49 -0.43
CA ILE A 199 -1.73 -16.16 -1.74
C ILE A 199 -2.36 -14.85 -2.22
N GLY A 200 -1.54 -13.87 -2.61
CA GLY A 200 -2.02 -12.65 -3.26
C GLY A 200 -2.76 -12.97 -4.56
N ILE A 201 -4.03 -12.55 -4.66
CA ILE A 201 -4.89 -12.78 -5.81
C ILE A 201 -5.36 -11.51 -6.50
N ALA A 202 -5.32 -10.38 -5.81
CA ALA A 202 -5.75 -9.08 -6.31
C ALA A 202 -5.03 -7.97 -5.57
N ASP A 203 -5.06 -6.76 -6.12
CA ASP A 203 -4.66 -5.55 -5.41
C ASP A 203 -5.84 -4.59 -5.29
N GLY A 204 -5.92 -3.89 -4.17
CA GLY A 204 -6.98 -2.92 -3.92
C GLY A 204 -6.61 -1.82 -2.95
N ILE A 205 -7.40 -0.76 -2.97
CA ILE A 205 -7.28 0.40 -2.08
C ILE A 205 -8.44 0.38 -1.10
N TYR A 206 -8.14 0.46 0.19
CA TYR A 206 -9.11 0.44 1.29
C TYR A 206 -8.95 1.71 2.12
N LEU A 207 -9.75 2.73 1.81
CA LEU A 207 -9.54 4.09 2.32
C LEU A 207 -9.44 4.14 3.84
N ARG A 208 -10.25 3.36 4.56
CA ARG A 208 -10.24 3.40 6.02
C ARG A 208 -9.03 2.66 6.58
N ALA A 209 -8.70 1.51 5.98
CA ALA A 209 -7.53 0.73 6.37
C ALA A 209 -6.21 1.44 6.03
N SER A 210 -6.17 2.31 5.02
CA SER A 210 -4.99 3.11 4.66
C SER A 210 -4.54 4.11 5.74
N MET A 211 -5.34 4.31 6.80
CA MET A 211 -4.96 5.13 7.97
C MET A 211 -4.21 4.35 9.05
N LEU A 212 -4.11 3.01 8.92
CA LEU A 212 -3.29 2.19 9.82
C LEU A 212 -1.83 2.53 9.59
N ASN A 213 -1.05 2.66 10.65
CA ASN A 213 0.40 2.86 10.55
C ASN A 213 1.16 1.55 10.74
N HIS A 214 2.45 1.60 10.43
CA HIS A 214 3.36 0.49 10.54
C HIS A 214 3.94 0.30 11.96
N SER A 215 4.02 -0.94 12.41
CA SER A 215 4.94 -1.38 13.47
C SER A 215 5.52 -2.76 13.09
N CYS A 216 6.81 -3.00 13.36
CA CYS A 216 7.39 -4.35 13.22
C CYS A 216 6.96 -5.29 14.37
N ASP A 217 6.30 -4.75 15.40
CA ASP A 217 5.62 -5.49 16.46
C ASP A 217 4.16 -5.03 16.55
N PRO A 218 3.33 -5.35 15.54
CA PRO A 218 1.99 -4.79 15.43
C PRO A 218 1.03 -5.32 16.50
N ASN A 219 -0.06 -4.60 16.73
CA ASN A 219 -1.17 -5.05 17.59
C ASN A 219 -2.39 -5.50 16.80
N CYS A 220 -2.41 -5.30 15.48
CA CYS A 220 -3.45 -5.78 14.59
C CYS A 220 -2.90 -6.53 13.37
N VAL A 221 -3.76 -7.32 12.75
CA VAL A 221 -3.52 -7.99 11.46
C VAL A 221 -4.70 -7.77 10.54
N VAL A 222 -4.43 -7.66 9.24
CA VAL A 222 -5.44 -7.62 8.19
C VAL A 222 -5.69 -9.04 7.69
N VAL A 223 -6.97 -9.40 7.61
CA VAL A 223 -7.45 -10.62 6.95
C VAL A 223 -8.53 -10.28 5.94
N PHE A 224 -8.73 -11.14 4.94
CA PHE A 224 -9.70 -10.92 3.87
C PHE A 224 -10.79 -11.99 3.88
N ASP A 225 -12.04 -11.56 3.70
CA ASP A 225 -13.17 -12.42 3.32
C ASP A 225 -13.61 -12.03 1.92
N GLY A 226 -13.02 -12.68 0.92
CA GLY A 226 -13.08 -12.23 -0.47
C GLY A 226 -12.56 -10.80 -0.58
N ARG A 227 -13.42 -9.88 -1.07
CA ARG A 227 -13.06 -8.45 -1.17
C ARG A 227 -13.23 -7.64 0.12
N LYS A 228 -13.67 -8.22 1.23
CA LYS A 228 -13.86 -7.48 2.48
C LYS A 228 -12.61 -7.57 3.32
N LEU A 229 -12.04 -6.43 3.68
CA LEU A 229 -10.94 -6.34 4.64
C LEU A 229 -11.51 -6.37 6.05
N GLN A 230 -10.93 -7.21 6.91
CA GLN A 230 -11.17 -7.20 8.35
C GLN A 230 -9.85 -6.97 9.08
N LEU A 231 -9.83 -5.97 9.95
CA LEU A 231 -8.74 -5.74 10.87
C LEU A 231 -9.05 -6.42 12.19
N ARG A 232 -8.15 -7.27 12.67
CA ARG A 232 -8.32 -8.00 13.93
C ARG A 232 -7.18 -7.71 14.88
N ALA A 233 -7.51 -7.48 16.15
CA ALA A 233 -6.52 -7.36 17.21
C ALA A 233 -5.80 -8.71 17.40
N ILE A 234 -4.48 -8.69 17.49
CA ILE A 234 -3.65 -9.87 17.80
C ILE A 234 -3.05 -9.80 19.21
N LYS A 235 -3.25 -8.67 19.88
CA LYS A 235 -2.91 -8.41 21.29
C LYS A 235 -4.13 -7.84 22.01
N ASP A 236 -4.11 -7.87 23.32
CA ASP A 236 -5.06 -7.09 24.12
C ASP A 236 -4.62 -5.61 24.05
N VAL A 237 -5.54 -4.70 23.73
CA VAL A 237 -5.25 -3.30 23.43
C VAL A 237 -6.02 -2.34 24.34
N ARG A 238 -5.48 -1.14 24.54
CA ARG A 238 -6.06 -0.12 25.42
C ARG A 238 -6.65 1.05 24.63
N GLU A 239 -7.59 1.76 25.24
CA GLU A 239 -8.08 3.03 24.70
C GLU A 239 -6.93 4.01 24.45
N GLY A 240 -6.93 4.65 23.28
CA GLY A 240 -5.93 5.64 22.88
C GLY A 240 -4.62 5.04 22.36
N GLU A 241 -4.39 3.73 22.48
CA GLU A 241 -3.25 3.07 21.84
C GLU A 241 -3.37 3.14 20.32
N GLU A 242 -2.24 3.34 19.63
CA GLU A 242 -2.20 3.38 18.16
C GLU A 242 -2.45 1.99 17.58
N CYS A 243 -3.37 1.91 16.63
CA CYS A 243 -3.70 0.71 15.91
C CYS A 243 -2.73 0.53 14.73
N THR A 244 -1.90 -0.52 14.78
CA THR A 244 -0.79 -0.73 13.83
C THR A 244 -0.82 -2.12 13.19
N ILE A 245 -0.32 -2.18 11.96
CA ILE A 245 -0.09 -3.41 11.19
C ILE A 245 1.38 -3.49 10.76
N SER A 246 1.83 -4.64 10.26
CA SER A 246 3.12 -4.70 9.55
C SER A 246 2.93 -4.43 8.06
N TYR A 247 3.87 -3.72 7.45
CA TYR A 247 3.91 -3.45 6.00
C TYR A 247 4.94 -4.33 5.29
N VAL A 248 5.83 -4.95 6.07
CA VAL A 248 6.99 -5.73 5.62
C VAL A 248 7.00 -7.05 6.34
N ASP A 249 7.82 -7.99 5.87
CA ASP A 249 8.03 -9.24 6.60
C ASP A 249 8.79 -8.96 7.91
N VAL A 250 8.18 -9.37 9.03
CA VAL A 250 8.74 -9.15 10.36
C VAL A 250 9.81 -10.19 10.72
N SER A 251 10.00 -11.24 9.92
CA SER A 251 11.10 -12.19 10.12
C SER A 251 12.45 -11.67 9.67
N GLU A 252 12.49 -10.71 8.75
CA GLU A 252 13.74 -10.12 8.26
C GLU A 252 14.42 -9.24 9.32
N PRO A 253 15.75 -9.07 9.29
CA PRO A 253 16.46 -8.22 10.24
C PRO A 253 16.04 -6.75 10.21
N ALA A 254 16.12 -6.03 11.34
CA ALA A 254 15.76 -4.60 11.42
C ALA A 254 16.35 -3.71 10.32
N LYS A 255 17.62 -3.91 9.95
CA LYS A 255 18.29 -3.13 8.89
C LYS A 255 17.58 -3.32 7.54
N GLU A 256 17.18 -4.55 7.20
CA GLU A 256 16.50 -4.87 5.95
C GLU A 256 15.06 -4.37 5.95
N ARG A 257 14.31 -4.58 7.05
CA ARG A 257 12.97 -4.01 7.24
C ARG A 257 12.98 -2.49 7.09
N GLN A 258 13.94 -1.79 7.72
CA GLN A 258 14.06 -0.34 7.61
C GLN A 258 14.47 0.13 6.20
N ALA A 259 15.28 -0.64 5.49
CA ALA A 259 15.64 -0.34 4.10
C ALA A 259 14.40 -0.42 3.19
N GLU A 260 13.62 -1.49 3.28
CA GLU A 260 12.37 -1.63 2.51
C GLU A 260 11.37 -0.52 2.85
N LEU A 261 11.16 -0.25 4.15
CA LEU A 261 10.25 0.81 4.58
C LEU A 261 10.67 2.20 4.07
N LYS A 262 11.98 2.47 4.05
CA LYS A 262 12.52 3.73 3.54
C LYS A 262 12.38 3.84 2.03
N GLU A 263 12.57 2.76 1.30
CA GLU A 263 12.41 2.72 -0.16
C GLU A 263 10.95 2.89 -0.57
N ARG A 264 10.03 2.14 0.04
CA ARG A 264 8.63 2.05 -0.39
C ARG A 264 7.71 3.09 0.25
N TYR A 265 7.97 3.45 1.51
CA TYR A 265 7.10 4.31 2.31
C TYR A 265 7.80 5.56 2.84
N HIS A 266 9.08 5.75 2.50
CA HIS A 266 9.85 6.98 2.78
C HIS A 266 9.95 7.35 4.27
N PHE A 267 9.95 6.36 5.17
CA PHE A 267 10.20 6.56 6.60
C PHE A 267 11.11 5.46 7.18
N THR A 268 11.72 5.75 8.33
CA THR A 268 12.49 4.77 9.11
C THR A 268 11.69 4.36 10.34
N CYS A 269 11.39 3.06 10.48
CA CYS A 269 10.67 2.55 11.64
C CYS A 269 11.51 2.69 12.93
N LYS A 270 10.87 3.18 13.99
CA LYS A 270 11.44 3.35 15.33
C LYS A 270 10.65 2.59 16.41
N CYS A 271 9.98 1.50 16.02
CA CYS A 271 9.26 0.66 16.99
C CYS A 271 10.26 -0.03 17.94
N VAL A 272 9.74 -0.52 19.07
CA VAL A 272 10.53 -1.19 20.12
C VAL A 272 11.37 -2.32 19.53
N LYS A 273 10.77 -3.20 18.71
CA LYS A 273 11.47 -4.32 18.06
C LYS A 273 12.67 -3.87 17.23
N CYS A 274 12.53 -2.83 16.41
CA CYS A 274 13.65 -2.30 15.62
C CYS A 274 14.76 -1.72 16.50
N ILE A 275 14.39 -0.98 17.55
CA ILE A 275 15.37 -0.37 18.47
C ILE A 275 16.17 -1.46 19.20
N GLU A 276 15.49 -2.48 19.72
CA GLU A 276 16.12 -3.59 20.45
C GLU A 276 17.04 -4.41 19.55
N GLU A 277 16.61 -4.76 18.35
CA GLU A 277 17.43 -5.49 17.37
C GLU A 277 18.66 -4.69 16.97
N ILE A 278 18.53 -3.39 16.67
CA ILE A 278 19.66 -2.54 16.28
C ILE A 278 20.65 -2.38 17.43
N ASN A 279 20.17 -2.17 18.65
CA ASN A 279 21.04 -2.03 19.83
C ASN A 279 21.79 -3.34 20.13
N SER A 280 21.20 -4.48 19.80
CA SER A 280 21.80 -5.81 20.01
C SER A 280 22.92 -6.14 19.01
N LEU A 281 23.00 -5.45 17.87
CA LEU A 281 24.04 -5.67 16.86
C LEU A 281 25.43 -5.16 17.28
N GLY A 282 25.55 -4.45 18.41
CA GLY A 282 26.80 -3.79 18.81
C GLY A 282 27.21 -2.67 17.84
N PRO A 283 28.32 -1.96 18.12
CA PRO A 283 28.94 -1.07 17.13
C PRO A 283 29.33 -1.89 15.88
N ASP A 284 29.20 -1.30 14.69
CA ASP A 284 29.54 -1.94 13.41
C ASP A 284 31.06 -2.23 13.34
N ASP A 285 31.45 -3.36 13.93
CA ASP A 285 32.83 -3.67 14.29
C ASP A 285 33.72 -3.86 13.05
N ASP A 286 33.13 -4.22 11.89
CA ASP A 286 33.85 -4.42 10.64
C ASP A 286 34.07 -3.11 9.86
N LEU A 287 33.05 -2.23 9.80
CA LEU A 287 33.21 -0.93 9.17
C LEU A 287 34.12 -0.02 10.02
N ASP A 288 34.02 -0.09 11.35
CA ASP A 288 34.89 0.65 12.27
C ASP A 288 36.34 0.12 12.24
N LYS A 289 36.56 -1.20 12.09
CA LYS A 289 37.90 -1.77 11.88
C LYS A 289 38.54 -1.31 10.58
N GLU A 290 37.80 -1.31 9.48
CA GLU A 290 38.33 -0.90 8.18
C GLU A 290 38.64 0.62 8.14
N LEU A 291 37.75 1.45 8.69
CA LEU A 291 38.00 2.89 8.83
C LEU A 291 39.20 3.18 9.73
N ARG A 292 39.31 2.52 10.89
CA ARG A 292 40.46 2.66 11.80
C ARG A 292 41.76 2.22 11.14
N SER A 293 41.73 1.13 10.37
CA SER A 293 42.89 0.65 9.62
C SER A 293 43.35 1.66 8.57
N ARG A 294 42.40 2.25 7.82
CA ARG A 294 42.69 3.29 6.82
C ARG A 294 43.24 4.56 7.46
N LEU A 295 42.61 5.05 8.52
CA LEU A 295 43.07 6.24 9.25
C LEU A 295 44.47 6.04 9.83
N LYS A 296 44.78 4.85 10.36
CA LYS A 296 46.12 4.53 10.86
C LYS A 296 47.18 4.58 9.76
N LYS A 297 46.92 3.97 8.59
CA LYS A 297 47.84 4.04 7.44
C LYS A 297 48.05 5.46 6.95
N THR A 298 46.99 6.28 6.90
CA THR A 298 47.10 7.69 6.50
C THR A 298 47.93 8.49 7.50
N TRP A 299 47.79 8.23 8.80
CA TRP A 299 48.61 8.90 9.83
C TRP A 299 50.09 8.54 9.73
N GLU A 300 50.42 7.24 9.58
CA GLU A 300 51.81 6.79 9.40
C GLU A 300 52.46 7.43 8.15
N GLN A 301 51.70 7.62 7.07
CA GLN A 301 52.18 8.31 5.87
C GLN A 301 52.47 9.79 6.12
N ILE A 302 51.59 10.48 6.84
CA ILE A 302 51.78 11.89 7.20
C ILE A 302 53.01 12.05 8.11
N GLU A 303 53.22 11.16 9.08
CA GLU A 303 54.40 11.20 9.96
C GLU A 303 55.71 11.04 9.17
N VAL A 304 55.76 10.09 8.22
CA VAL A 304 56.93 9.90 7.34
C VAL A 304 57.19 11.12 6.46
N GLU A 305 56.13 11.72 5.89
CA GLU A 305 56.26 12.93 5.09
C GLU A 305 56.76 14.11 5.93
N VAL A 306 56.22 14.30 7.13
CA VAL A 306 56.65 15.36 8.06
C VAL A 306 58.10 15.16 8.51
N GLU A 307 58.54 13.93 8.79
CA GLU A 307 59.95 13.63 9.10
C GLU A 307 60.86 13.92 7.92
N SER A 308 60.48 13.50 6.71
CA SER A 308 61.26 13.78 5.49
C SER A 308 61.37 15.28 5.18
N HIS A 309 60.30 16.04 5.44
CA HIS A 309 60.28 17.50 5.25
C HIS A 309 61.14 18.21 6.30
N ASN A 310 61.11 17.75 7.55
CA ASN A 310 61.97 18.26 8.63
C ASN A 310 63.45 17.94 8.41
N ILE A 311 63.78 16.85 7.72
CA ILE A 311 65.16 16.52 7.32
C ILE A 311 65.64 17.43 6.18
N LEU A 312 64.77 17.73 5.20
CA LEU A 312 65.08 18.61 4.07
C LEU A 312 65.23 20.09 4.47
N CYS A 313 64.54 20.56 5.52
CA CYS A 313 64.64 21.94 6.02
C CYS A 313 65.81 22.18 7.00
N ARG A 314 66.70 21.20 7.25
CA ARG A 314 67.88 21.33 8.13
C ARG A 314 69.21 21.48 7.37
N HIS A 315 69.16 21.74 6.06
CA HIS A 315 70.29 22.16 5.23
C HIS A 315 70.01 23.54 4.63
#